data_AF-A0ABD2GRT5-F1
#
_entry.id   AF-A0ABD2GRT5-F1
#
_cell.length_a   1.000
_cell.length_b   1.000
_cell.length_c   1.000
_cell.angle_alpha   90.00
_cell.angle_beta   90.00
_cell.angle_gamma   90.00
#
_symmetry.space_group_name_H-M   'P 1'
#
loop_
_entity.id
_entity.type
_entity.pdbx_description
1 polymer ?
#
loop_
_entity_poly.entity_id
_entity_poly.type
_entity_poly.pdbx_seq_one_letter_code
_entity_poly.pdbx_strand_id
1 'polypeptide(L)'
;MLCQKGMKECKDVIMLPQNTNKWLFILFNLGPEAMKMKYECEFTVEEGVLDKTESGKVTTLLSGQKEVTCPPQPSPPPPSSPPSDLLSWILIGLLALMFLYSCLITAFYIRLTVPVSLTVFLS
;
A
#
# COMPACT_ATOMS: atom_id res chain seq x y z
N MET A 1 7.57 -11.68 22.34
CA MET A 1 7.05 -10.95 21.16
C MET A 1 6.76 -11.97 20.06
N LEU A 2 5.53 -12.02 19.54
CA LEU A 2 5.11 -13.01 18.52
C LEU A 2 5.35 -12.51 17.09
N CYS A 3 4.99 -11.26 16.83
CA CYS A 3 5.15 -10.60 15.54
C CYS A 3 5.07 -9.09 15.75
N GLN A 4 5.75 -8.32 14.89
CA GLN A 4 5.74 -6.86 14.91
C GLN A 4 5.57 -6.31 13.50
N LYS A 5 4.90 -5.16 13.38
CA LYS A 5 4.78 -4.41 12.12
C LYS A 5 6.15 -4.21 11.48
N GLY A 6 6.28 -4.56 10.20
CA GLY A 6 7.54 -4.43 9.45
C GLY A 6 8.46 -5.64 9.53
N MET A 7 8.19 -6.62 10.41
CA MET A 7 8.88 -7.92 10.36
C MET A 7 8.44 -8.69 9.12
N LYS A 8 9.42 -9.19 8.35
CA LYS A 8 9.19 -9.99 7.15
C LYS A 8 8.92 -11.46 7.46
N GLU A 9 9.38 -11.94 8.61
CA GLU A 9 9.28 -13.33 9.03
C GLU A 9 8.50 -13.44 10.33
N CYS A 10 7.17 -13.41 10.23
CA CYS A 10 6.30 -13.84 11.31
C CYS A 10 5.76 -15.23 10.96
N LYS A 11 6.30 -16.24 11.63
CA LYS A 11 5.84 -17.62 11.43
C LYS A 11 4.46 -17.78 12.03
N ASP A 12 3.52 -18.33 11.27
CA ASP A 12 2.18 -18.68 11.75
C ASP A 12 1.32 -17.48 12.22
N VAL A 13 1.67 -16.25 11.81
CA VAL A 13 0.91 -15.01 12.08
C VAL A 13 0.76 -14.18 10.81
N ILE A 14 -0.49 -13.85 10.44
CA ILE A 14 -0.82 -12.88 9.40
C ILE A 14 -1.16 -11.54 10.06
N MET A 15 -0.58 -10.46 9.55
CA MET A 15 -0.91 -9.07 9.94
C MET A 15 -1.70 -8.39 8.83
N LEU A 16 -2.90 -7.90 9.14
CA LEU A 16 -3.74 -7.15 8.21
C LEU A 16 -3.99 -5.74 8.73
N PRO A 17 -3.72 -4.68 7.94
CA PRO A 17 -4.15 -3.34 8.29
C PRO A 17 -5.68 -3.24 8.13
N GLN A 18 -6.38 -2.79 9.18
CA GLN A 18 -7.81 -2.40 9.06
C GLN A 18 -7.95 -0.91 8.77
N ASN A 19 -7.15 -0.07 9.41
CA ASN A 19 -7.04 1.37 9.15
C ASN A 19 -5.66 1.88 9.60
N THR A 20 -5.44 3.20 9.56
CA THR A 20 -4.15 3.81 9.96
C THR A 20 -3.72 3.48 11.39
N ASN A 21 -4.68 3.22 12.29
CA ASN A 21 -4.49 3.08 13.73
C ASN A 21 -4.88 1.68 14.25
N LYS A 22 -5.23 0.74 13.36
CA LYS A 22 -5.76 -0.58 13.75
C LYS A 22 -5.20 -1.68 12.87
N TRP A 23 -4.62 -2.66 13.53
CA TRP A 23 -4.05 -3.87 12.92
C TRP A 23 -4.76 -5.10 13.47
N LEU A 24 -5.02 -6.05 12.58
CA LEU A 24 -5.56 -7.36 12.91
C LEU A 24 -4.46 -8.40 12.80
N PHE A 25 -4.26 -9.16 13.87
CA PHE A 25 -3.32 -10.27 13.92
C PHE A 25 -4.10 -11.58 13.90
N ILE A 26 -3.85 -12.42 12.90
CA ILE A 26 -4.47 -13.73 12.75
C ILE A 26 -3.38 -14.76 13.00
N LEU A 27 -3.50 -15.49 14.11
CA LEU A 27 -2.60 -16.57 14.47
C LEU A 27 -3.19 -17.88 13.94
N PHE A 28 -2.39 -18.65 13.21
CA PHE A 28 -2.77 -19.95 12.68
C PHE A 28 -1.78 -21.02 13.15
N ASN A 29 -2.03 -22.30 12.88
CA ASN A 29 -1.17 -23.43 13.31
C ASN A 29 -0.84 -23.43 14.82
N LEU A 30 -1.74 -22.94 15.67
CA LEU A 30 -1.52 -22.87 17.11
C LEU A 30 -1.62 -24.26 17.75
N GLY A 31 -0.57 -24.64 18.47
CA GLY A 31 -0.58 -25.84 19.30
C GLY A 31 -1.45 -25.69 20.56
N PRO A 32 -1.84 -26.82 21.19
CA PRO A 32 -2.65 -26.83 22.41
C PRO A 32 -1.99 -26.10 23.59
N GLU A 33 -0.66 -26.05 23.63
CA GLU A 33 0.11 -25.26 24.58
C GLU A 33 -0.05 -23.75 24.36
N ALA A 34 -0.05 -23.30 23.10
CA ALA A 34 -0.20 -21.89 22.75
C ALA A 34 -1.62 -21.38 23.03
N MET A 35 -2.66 -22.20 22.89
CA MET A 35 -4.04 -21.80 23.24
C MET A 35 -4.20 -21.40 24.71
N LYS A 36 -3.38 -21.94 25.62
CA LYS A 36 -3.44 -21.65 27.06
C LYS A 36 -2.64 -20.40 27.44
N MET A 37 -1.90 -19.81 26.50
CA MET A 37 -1.12 -18.61 26.77
C MET A 37 -1.99 -17.36 26.85
N LYS A 38 -1.43 -16.34 27.50
CA LYS A 38 -1.96 -14.98 27.53
C LYS A 38 -1.34 -14.17 26.39
N TYR A 39 -2.19 -13.50 25.64
CA TYR A 39 -1.83 -12.67 24.51
C TYR A 39 -2.10 -11.22 24.86
N GLU A 40 -1.18 -10.35 24.48
CA GLU A 40 -1.26 -8.91 24.70
C GLU A 40 -0.72 -8.22 23.44
N CYS A 41 -1.37 -7.13 23.05
CA CYS A 41 -0.90 -6.28 21.97
C CYS A 41 -0.20 -5.08 22.59
N GLU A 42 0.96 -4.71 22.06
CA GLU A 42 1.64 -3.48 22.41
C GLU A 42 1.70 -2.58 21.18
N PHE A 43 1.45 -1.29 21.37
CA PHE A 43 1.48 -0.29 20.32
C PHE A 43 2.38 0.86 20.74
N THR A 44 3.35 1.18 19.89
CA THR A 44 4.28 2.29 20.10
C THR A 44 4.09 3.33 19.01
N VAL A 45 3.91 4.58 19.42
CA VAL A 45 3.83 5.76 18.54
C VAL A 45 5.02 6.66 18.81
N GLU A 46 5.70 7.08 17.75
CA GLU A 46 6.73 8.11 17.82
C GLU A 46 6.06 9.48 17.96
N GLU A 47 6.21 10.15 19.11
CA GLU A 47 5.70 11.50 19.37
C GLU A 47 6.88 12.45 19.59
N GLY A 48 7.51 12.89 18.49
CA GLY A 48 8.64 13.81 18.51
C GLY A 48 9.95 13.13 18.96
N VAL A 49 10.38 13.40 20.20
CA VAL A 49 11.62 12.84 20.79
C VAL A 49 11.32 11.71 21.79
N LEU A 50 10.04 11.48 22.08
CA LEU A 50 9.62 10.47 23.06
C LEU A 50 8.67 9.47 22.40
N ASP A 51 9.02 8.20 22.50
CA ASP A 51 8.17 7.11 22.08
C ASP A 51 7.11 6.85 23.15
N LYS A 52 5.84 6.86 22.75
CA LYS A 52 4.72 6.53 23.61
C LYS A 52 4.27 5.11 23.34
N THR A 53 4.45 4.24 24.34
CA THR A 53 4.01 2.86 24.29
C THR A 53 2.75 2.66 25.13
N GLU A 54 1.76 1.99 24.55
CA GLU A 54 0.53 1.59 25.23
C GLU A 54 0.33 0.08 25.07
N SER A 55 0.00 -0.58 26.18
CA SER A 55 -0.31 -2.01 26.22
C SER A 55 -1.83 -2.21 26.23
N GLY A 56 -2.28 -3.13 25.38
CA GLY A 56 -3.67 -3.52 25.28
C GLY A 56 -4.12 -4.44 26.40
N LYS A 57 -5.38 -4.85 26.35
CA LYS A 57 -5.93 -5.81 27.32
C LYS A 57 -5.39 -7.22 27.07
N VAL A 58 -4.84 -7.85 28.10
CA VAL A 58 -4.44 -9.26 28.08
C VAL A 58 -5.66 -10.17 27.85
N THR A 59 -5.56 -11.07 26.87
CA THR A 59 -6.61 -12.03 26.51
C THR A 59 -6.08 -13.45 26.40
N THR A 60 -6.92 -14.44 26.67
CA THR A 60 -6.64 -15.87 26.46
C THR A 60 -7.43 -16.35 25.25
N LEU A 61 -6.88 -17.30 24.48
CA LEU A 61 -7.62 -17.92 23.38
C LEU A 61 -8.61 -18.94 23.95
N LEU A 62 -9.85 -18.93 23.44
CA LEU A 62 -10.88 -19.87 23.86
C LEU A 62 -10.70 -21.19 23.11
N SER A 63 -10.52 -22.28 23.84
CA SER A 63 -10.48 -23.63 23.27
C SER A 63 -11.89 -24.11 22.91
N GLY A 64 -12.10 -24.58 21.68
CA GLY A 64 -13.32 -25.32 21.33
C GLY A 64 -14.53 -24.46 20.95
N GLN A 65 -14.31 -23.24 20.44
CA GLN A 65 -15.36 -22.54 19.74
C GLN A 65 -15.65 -23.33 18.45
N LYS A 66 -16.72 -24.16 18.46
CA LYS A 66 -17.34 -24.71 17.25
C LYS A 66 -17.38 -23.57 16.26
N GLU A 67 -16.76 -23.73 15.08
CA GLU A 67 -16.69 -22.70 14.03
C GLU A 67 -18.01 -21.94 14.06
N VAL A 68 -18.00 -20.77 14.70
CA VAL A 68 -19.15 -19.92 14.65
C VAL A 68 -19.07 -19.50 13.21
N THR A 69 -19.92 -20.10 12.37
CA THR A 69 -20.30 -19.51 11.10
C THR A 69 -20.62 -18.07 11.47
N CYS A 70 -19.64 -17.21 11.27
CA CYS A 70 -19.86 -15.80 11.35
C CYS A 70 -21.06 -15.59 10.44
N PRO A 71 -22.11 -14.86 10.86
CA PRO A 71 -23.13 -14.44 9.90
C PRO A 71 -22.35 -13.93 8.69
N PRO A 72 -22.66 -14.40 7.46
CA PRO A 72 -21.86 -14.09 6.29
C PRO A 72 -21.52 -12.61 6.37
N GLN A 73 -20.24 -12.34 6.62
CA GLN A 73 -19.76 -10.98 6.79
C GLN A 73 -20.31 -10.25 5.57
N PRO A 74 -21.01 -9.10 5.73
CA PRO A 74 -21.44 -8.34 4.56
C PRO A 74 -20.21 -8.27 3.67
N SER A 75 -20.34 -8.78 2.44
CA SER A 75 -19.23 -8.92 1.51
C SER A 75 -18.36 -7.68 1.69
N PRO A 76 -17.06 -7.82 2.03
CA PRO A 76 -16.22 -6.65 2.22
C PRO A 76 -16.53 -5.72 1.04
N PRO A 77 -16.85 -4.43 1.29
CA PRO A 77 -17.14 -3.51 0.21
C PRO A 77 -16.05 -3.74 -0.83
N PRO A 78 -16.42 -3.94 -2.12
CA PRO A 78 -15.47 -4.28 -3.16
C PRO A 78 -14.26 -3.38 -2.95
N PRO A 79 -13.02 -3.95 -2.94
CA PRO A 79 -11.83 -3.19 -2.57
C PRO A 79 -11.96 -1.85 -3.26
N SER A 80 -12.12 -0.79 -2.47
CA SER A 80 -12.22 0.56 -3.02
C SER A 80 -10.92 0.70 -3.77
N SER A 81 -11.03 0.54 -5.09
CA SER A 81 -9.90 0.47 -6.01
C SER A 81 -8.96 1.59 -5.58
N PRO A 82 -7.66 1.33 -5.33
CA PRO A 82 -6.74 2.40 -5.00
C PRO A 82 -6.98 3.51 -6.02
N PRO A 83 -7.36 4.71 -5.56
CA PRO A 83 -7.85 5.72 -6.47
C PRO A 83 -6.73 6.02 -7.44
N SER A 84 -7.02 5.82 -8.73
CA SER A 84 -6.41 6.58 -9.82
C SER A 84 -4.91 6.49 -10.04
N ASP A 85 -4.11 5.66 -9.36
CA ASP A 85 -2.67 5.58 -9.66
C ASP A 85 -2.41 5.18 -11.12
N LEU A 86 -3.14 4.17 -11.62
CA LEU A 86 -3.01 3.74 -13.01
C LEU A 86 -3.49 4.82 -13.99
N LEU A 87 -4.63 5.47 -13.70
CA LEU A 87 -5.17 6.56 -14.53
C LEU A 87 -4.26 7.80 -14.52
N SER A 88 -3.66 8.11 -13.37
CA SER A 88 -2.70 9.20 -13.18
C SER A 88 -1.42 8.92 -13.96
N TRP A 89 -0.86 7.70 -13.86
CA TRP A 89 0.28 7.27 -14.67
C TRP A 89 0.00 7.30 -16.17
N ILE A 90 -1.19 6.86 -16.59
CA ILE A 90 -1.62 6.93 -18.00
C ILE A 90 -1.74 8.39 -18.45
N LEU A 91 -2.33 9.26 -17.64
CA LEU A 91 -2.48 10.68 -17.95
C LEU A 91 -1.12 11.37 -18.07
N ILE A 92 -0.21 11.12 -17.13
CA ILE A 92 1.17 11.63 -17.15
C ILE A 92 1.89 11.15 -18.41
N GLY A 93 1.77 9.86 -18.76
CA GLY A 93 2.35 9.30 -19.97
C GLY A 93 1.80 9.94 -21.25
N LEU A 94 0.48 10.15 -21.33
CA LEU A 94 -0.17 10.82 -22.46
C LEU A 94 0.28 12.27 -22.63
N LEU A 95 0.36 13.02 -21.53
CA LEU A 95 0.82 14.42 -21.54
C LEU A 95 2.27 14.52 -21.99
N ALA A 96 3.15 13.65 -21.47
CA ALA A 96 4.55 13.61 -21.89
C ALA A 96 4.69 13.24 -23.37
N LEU A 97 3.91 12.26 -23.85
CA LEU A 97 3.92 11.85 -25.25
C LEU A 97 3.44 12.98 -26.18
N MET A 98 2.35 13.66 -25.83
CA MET A 98 1.83 14.80 -26.60
C MET A 98 2.84 15.96 -26.63
N PHE A 99 3.51 16.23 -25.51
CA PHE A 99 4.55 17.26 -25.46
C PHE A 99 5.75 16.89 -26.35
N LEU A 100 6.26 15.67 -26.24
CA LEU A 100 7.36 15.19 -27.08
C LEU A 100 6.98 15.23 -28.57
N TYR A 101 5.77 14.79 -28.92
CA TYR A 101 5.26 14.82 -30.28
C TYR A 101 5.15 16.25 -30.82
N SER A 102 4.64 17.18 -30.01
CA SER A 102 4.60 18.60 -30.35
C SER A 102 6.01 19.15 -30.57
N CYS A 103 6.97 18.86 -29.68
CA CYS A 103 8.36 19.27 -29.84
C CYS A 103 9.00 18.71 -31.12
N LEU A 104 8.75 17.44 -31.45
CA LEU A 104 9.27 16.81 -32.66
C LEU A 104 8.69 17.44 -33.92
N ILE A 105 7.37 17.69 -33.97
CA ILE A 105 6.73 18.38 -35.09
C ILE A 105 7.27 19.79 -35.23
N THR A 106 7.36 20.56 -34.14
CA THR A 106 7.88 21.93 -34.19
C THR A 106 9.34 21.95 -34.64
N ALA A 107 10.17 21.05 -34.14
CA ALA A 107 11.56 20.92 -34.57
C ALA A 107 11.65 20.55 -36.06
N PHE A 108 10.84 19.60 -36.51
CA PHE A 108 10.79 19.18 -37.92
C PHE A 108 10.28 20.30 -38.83
N TYR A 109 9.27 21.05 -38.39
CA TYR A 109 8.74 22.22 -39.08
C TYR A 109 9.80 23.31 -39.21
N ILE A 110 10.50 23.66 -38.12
CA ILE A 110 11.63 24.59 -38.18
C ILE A 110 12.71 24.04 -39.12
N ARG A 111 13.05 22.75 -39.05
CA ARG A 111 14.04 22.15 -39.95
C ARG A 111 13.60 22.05 -41.41
N LEU A 112 12.31 22.14 -41.71
CA LEU A 112 11.73 22.16 -43.06
C LEU A 112 11.42 23.56 -43.59
N THR A 113 11.15 24.51 -42.70
CA THR A 113 10.93 25.93 -43.02
C THR A 113 12.24 26.71 -43.10
N VAL A 114 13.23 26.38 -42.26
CA VAL A 114 14.57 27.01 -42.24
C VAL A 114 15.60 26.46 -43.26
N PRO A 115 15.46 25.31 -43.97
CA PRO A 115 16.37 25.00 -45.07
C PRO A 115 16.15 25.97 -46.25
N VAL A 116 14.99 26.63 -46.34
CA VAL A 116 14.74 27.71 -47.31
C VAL A 116 15.36 29.03 -46.85
N SER A 117 15.39 29.33 -45.54
CA SER A 117 16.02 30.56 -45.04
C SER A 117 17.54 30.47 -44.89
N LEU A 118 18.12 29.30 -44.59
CA LEU A 118 19.58 29.16 -44.46
C LEU A 118 20.28 29.18 -45.83
N THR A 119 19.59 28.79 -46.91
CA THR A 119 20.11 28.92 -48.29
C THR A 119 20.04 30.37 -48.80
N VAL A 120 19.09 31.18 -48.30
CA VAL A 120 18.96 32.61 -48.68
C VAL A 120 19.91 33.51 -47.88
N PHE A 121 20.41 33.09 -46.72
CA PHE A 121 21.37 33.86 -45.92
C PHE A 121 22.86 33.61 -46.28
N LEU A 122 23.15 32.72 -47.24
CA LEU A 122 24.52 32.36 -47.64
C LEU A 122 24.80 32.48 -49.15
N SER A 123 24.01 33.26 -49.89
CA SER A 123 24.30 33.61 -51.31
C SER A 123 24.18 35.09 -51.60
#